data_AF-A0A532ATM7-F1
#
_entry.id   AF-A0A532ATM7-F1
#
_cell.length_a   1.000
_cell.length_b   1.000
_cell.length_c   1.000
_cell.angle_alpha   90.00
_cell.angle_beta   90.00
_cell.angle_gamma   90.00
#
_symmetry.space_group_name_H-M   'P 1'
#
loop_
_entity.id
_entity.type
_entity.pdbx_description
1 polymer ?
#
loop_
_entity_poly.entity_id
_entity_poly.type
_entity_poly.pdbx_seq_one_letter_code
_entity_poly.pdbx_strand_id
1 'polypeptide(L)'
;MWLAPVTRGPCMVRTTTKMASRPLLLLFLFILVTAGLFVGFDVPLVSSEGMMIRARLVEGELPAGPEDAAWAKVAPMTLPLSGQVITRPVWPEPTARALTVRSLHNGTEIAFLLEWQDNTKNDRLTPGTFRDGVAIGLPLGDAPAFFCMGQLDHYINIWHWKADWQSDIDRRAAKTSEKAKDGVRTFEVIPRRVSSVEDLIGGGFSTLTTKEKQGRVQGKATWKDGVWHVVMRRPLVSEEQENEAKLIPGRVQTVSFAVWNGENKERNGQKAVAPWFQLVIDPIVKL
;
A
#
# COMPACT_ATOMS: atom_id res chain seq x y z
N MET A 1 58.10 -18.67 -73.77
CA MET A 1 59.12 -17.61 -73.55
C MET A 1 58.43 -16.27 -73.75
N TRP A 2 58.09 -15.56 -72.67
CA TRP A 2 57.92 -14.10 -72.55
C TRP A 2 57.78 -13.80 -71.03
N LEU A 3 58.69 -12.97 -70.51
CA LEU A 3 58.79 -12.55 -69.10
C LEU A 3 57.98 -11.25 -68.89
N ALA A 4 57.38 -11.08 -67.70
CA ALA A 4 56.84 -9.81 -67.18
C ALA A 4 56.76 -9.87 -65.64
N PRO A 5 56.80 -8.72 -64.92
CA PRO A 5 57.69 -8.53 -63.77
C PRO A 5 57.01 -8.54 -62.38
N VAL A 6 57.85 -8.74 -61.36
CA VAL A 6 57.51 -8.78 -59.92
C VAL A 6 57.28 -7.36 -59.38
N THR A 7 56.10 -7.10 -58.82
CA THR A 7 55.78 -5.89 -58.06
C THR A 7 55.87 -6.13 -56.55
N ARG A 8 56.65 -5.31 -55.84
CA ARG A 8 56.76 -5.31 -54.37
C ARG A 8 55.45 -4.85 -53.73
N GLY A 9 54.93 -5.64 -52.78
CA GLY A 9 53.75 -5.28 -51.98
C GLY A 9 54.05 -4.20 -50.92
N PRO A 10 53.04 -3.42 -50.50
CA PRO A 10 53.23 -2.34 -49.52
C PRO A 10 53.40 -2.87 -48.09
N CYS A 11 54.29 -2.19 -47.36
CA CYS A 11 54.62 -2.40 -45.95
C CYS A 11 53.41 -2.10 -45.05
N MET A 12 53.01 -3.06 -44.22
CA MET A 12 51.95 -2.90 -43.22
C MET A 12 52.52 -2.22 -41.96
N VAL A 13 52.20 -0.94 -41.77
CA VAL A 13 52.50 -0.21 -40.53
C VAL A 13 51.37 -0.47 -39.54
N ARG A 14 51.69 -1.15 -38.44
CA ARG A 14 50.76 -1.45 -37.34
C ARG A 14 50.76 -0.26 -36.37
N THR A 15 49.77 0.63 -36.48
CA THR A 15 49.61 1.78 -35.58
C THR A 15 48.96 1.34 -34.28
N THR A 16 49.73 1.26 -33.19
CA THR A 16 49.21 1.09 -31.83
C THR A 16 48.68 2.42 -31.31
N THR A 17 47.35 2.59 -31.29
CA THR A 17 46.69 3.74 -30.65
C THR A 17 46.82 3.61 -29.13
N LYS A 18 47.72 4.40 -28.52
CA LYS A 18 47.71 4.64 -27.07
C LYS A 18 46.44 5.40 -26.71
N MET A 19 45.48 4.69 -26.11
CA MET A 19 44.27 5.28 -25.55
C MET A 19 44.67 6.19 -24.38
N ALA A 20 44.50 7.52 -24.54
CA ALA A 20 44.87 8.48 -23.51
C ALA A 20 43.96 8.32 -22.28
N SER A 21 44.54 8.13 -21.09
CA SER A 21 43.83 7.89 -19.83
C SER A 21 43.19 9.14 -19.20
N ARG A 22 43.59 10.33 -19.66
CA ARG A 22 43.13 11.64 -19.13
C ARG A 22 41.62 11.90 -19.30
N PRO A 23 40.98 11.66 -20.47
CA PRO A 23 39.53 11.80 -20.59
C PRO A 23 38.75 10.81 -19.70
N LEU A 24 39.28 9.61 -19.48
CA LEU A 24 38.65 8.60 -18.63
C LEU A 24 38.67 9.01 -17.15
N LEU A 25 39.78 9.60 -16.69
CA LEU A 25 39.93 10.08 -15.32
C LEU A 25 38.98 11.26 -15.02
N LEU A 26 38.81 12.17 -15.98
CA LEU A 26 37.90 13.31 -15.85
C LEU A 26 36.43 12.87 -15.82
N LEU A 27 36.06 11.89 -16.64
CA LEU A 27 34.72 11.28 -16.61
C LEU A 27 34.44 10.63 -15.25
N PHE A 28 35.41 9.90 -14.71
CA PHE A 28 35.26 9.23 -13.41
C PHE A 28 35.12 10.24 -12.26
N LEU A 29 35.91 11.32 -12.28
CA LEU A 29 35.80 12.39 -11.28
C LEU A 29 34.45 13.10 -11.35
N PHE A 30 33.94 13.34 -12.56
CA PHE A 30 32.61 13.93 -12.77
C PHE A 30 31.50 13.05 -12.19
N ILE A 31 31.53 11.74 -12.45
CA ILE A 31 30.55 10.79 -11.90
C ILE A 31 30.58 10.82 -10.37
N LEU A 32 31.76 10.80 -9.75
CA LEU A 32 31.89 10.85 -8.29
C LEU A 32 31.34 12.15 -7.68
N VAL A 33 31.60 13.30 -8.31
CA VAL A 33 31.06 14.59 -7.85
C VAL A 33 29.52 14.60 -7.99
N THR A 34 28.98 14.10 -9.09
CA THR A 34 27.52 14.01 -9.26
C THR A 34 26.88 13.05 -8.26
N ALA A 35 27.50 11.90 -7.98
CA ALA A 35 27.02 10.96 -6.98
C ALA A 35 27.07 11.55 -5.56
N GLY A 36 28.14 12.29 -5.23
CA GLY A 36 28.25 13.02 -3.96
C GLY A 36 27.20 14.12 -3.79
N LEU A 37 26.83 14.81 -4.88
CA LEU A 37 25.73 15.78 -4.88
C LEU A 37 24.39 15.09 -4.62
N PHE A 38 24.09 13.96 -5.28
CA PHE A 38 22.84 13.23 -5.02
C PHE A 38 22.71 12.76 -3.56
N VAL A 39 23.80 12.30 -2.95
CA VAL A 39 23.83 11.94 -1.52
C VAL A 39 23.69 13.17 -0.62
N GLY A 40 24.35 14.29 -0.95
CA GLY A 40 24.31 15.51 -0.16
C GLY A 40 22.98 16.27 -0.22
N PHE A 41 22.15 16.03 -1.23
CA PHE A 41 20.83 16.64 -1.40
C PHE A 41 19.67 15.72 -1.00
N ASP A 42 19.93 14.62 -0.26
CA ASP A 42 18.92 13.62 0.11
C ASP A 42 18.07 13.15 -1.08
N VAL A 43 18.65 13.12 -2.30
CA VAL A 43 17.94 12.60 -3.45
C VAL A 43 17.85 11.09 -3.27
N PRO A 44 16.63 10.51 -3.18
CA PRO A 44 16.50 9.09 -2.93
C PRO A 44 17.17 8.34 -4.07
N LEU A 45 18.13 7.47 -3.72
CA LEU A 45 18.70 6.52 -4.66
C LEU A 45 17.56 5.58 -5.05
N VAL A 46 16.94 5.83 -6.20
CA VAL A 46 15.86 4.98 -6.71
C VAL A 46 16.51 3.67 -7.16
N SER A 47 16.57 2.71 -6.23
CA SER A 47 16.84 1.33 -6.56
C SER A 47 15.72 0.83 -7.47
N SER A 48 16.08 0.19 -8.58
CA SER A 48 15.15 -0.58 -9.42
C SER A 48 14.72 -1.90 -8.74
N GLU A 49 14.83 -2.02 -7.42
CA GLU A 49 14.11 -3.05 -6.68
C GLU A 49 12.63 -2.89 -7.02
N GLY A 50 12.05 -3.92 -7.65
CA GLY A 50 10.67 -3.88 -8.11
C GLY A 50 9.75 -3.44 -6.98
N MET A 51 8.71 -2.65 -7.31
CA MET A 51 7.73 -2.12 -6.37
C MET A 51 6.87 -3.26 -5.79
N MET A 52 7.46 -4.06 -4.92
CA MET A 52 6.88 -5.26 -4.31
C MET A 52 6.65 -5.00 -2.83
N ILE A 53 5.40 -5.19 -2.42
CA ILE A 53 5.02 -5.18 -1.02
C ILE A 53 5.23 -6.60 -0.52
N ARG A 54 6.08 -6.77 0.49
CA ARG A 54 6.40 -8.10 1.03
C ARG A 54 5.74 -8.31 2.37
N ALA A 55 4.84 -9.29 2.46
CA ALA A 55 4.31 -9.77 3.72
C ALA A 55 5.30 -10.77 4.33
N ARG A 56 6.01 -10.33 5.38
CA ARG A 56 7.06 -11.15 6.03
C ARG A 56 6.43 -12.16 6.98
N LEU A 57 6.96 -13.39 6.97
CA LEU A 57 6.59 -14.41 7.94
C LEU A 57 7.17 -14.04 9.31
N VAL A 58 6.34 -14.10 10.36
CA VAL A 58 6.74 -13.93 11.77
C VAL A 58 6.17 -15.04 12.64
N GLU A 59 6.85 -15.33 13.73
CA GLU A 59 6.35 -16.25 14.75
C GLU A 59 5.39 -15.56 15.72
N GLY A 60 4.40 -16.31 16.20
CA GLY A 60 3.46 -15.87 17.22
C GLY A 60 2.27 -15.07 16.67
N GLU A 61 1.70 -14.24 17.53
CA GLU A 61 0.54 -13.42 17.19
C GLU A 61 0.94 -12.20 16.36
N LEU A 62 0.08 -11.82 15.43
CA LEU A 62 0.28 -10.60 14.65
C LEU A 62 -0.07 -9.35 15.47
N PRO A 63 0.59 -8.22 15.19
CA PRO A 63 0.24 -6.94 15.80
C PRO A 63 -1.24 -6.61 15.70
N ALA A 64 -1.87 -6.40 16.86
CA ALA A 64 -3.26 -5.97 16.92
C ALA A 64 -3.43 -4.46 16.67
N GLY A 65 -2.35 -3.67 16.76
CA GLY A 65 -2.38 -2.22 16.59
C GLY A 65 -1.08 -1.62 16.07
N PRO A 66 -1.06 -0.31 15.80
CA PRO A 66 0.04 0.33 15.09
C PRO A 66 1.33 0.49 15.91
N GLU A 67 1.22 0.60 17.24
CA GLU A 67 2.36 0.86 18.14
C GLU A 67 3.19 -0.40 18.47
N ASP A 68 2.87 -1.55 17.87
CA ASP A 68 3.55 -2.81 18.13
C ASP A 68 4.99 -2.80 17.58
N ALA A 69 5.95 -3.22 18.41
CA ALA A 69 7.36 -3.25 18.06
C ALA A 69 7.69 -4.21 16.91
N ALA A 70 6.84 -5.19 16.59
CA ALA A 70 7.05 -6.08 15.46
C ALA A 70 7.10 -5.33 14.12
N TRP A 71 6.40 -4.19 13.99
CA TRP A 71 6.43 -3.37 12.76
C TRP A 71 7.82 -2.79 12.46
N ALA A 72 8.63 -2.52 13.49
CA ALA A 72 9.99 -2.00 13.32
C ALA A 72 10.94 -3.01 12.65
N LYS A 73 10.58 -4.30 12.63
CA LYS A 73 11.37 -5.37 12.01
C LYS A 73 11.14 -5.49 10.50
N VAL A 74 10.19 -4.72 9.95
CA VAL A 74 9.81 -4.77 8.54
C VAL A 74 10.14 -3.45 7.87
N ALA A 75 10.85 -3.52 6.75
CA ALA A 75 11.12 -2.36 5.92
C ALA A 75 9.80 -1.80 5.35
N PRO A 76 9.55 -0.49 5.49
CA PRO A 76 8.41 0.16 4.84
C PRO A 76 8.57 0.15 3.31
N MET A 77 7.44 0.01 2.61
CA MET A 77 7.33 0.32 1.18
C MET A 77 6.48 1.57 1.03
N THR A 78 7.05 2.64 0.45
CA THR A 78 6.30 3.88 0.18
C THR A 78 5.80 3.88 -1.26
N LEU A 79 4.48 4.02 -1.41
CA LEU A 79 3.79 4.00 -2.69
C LEU A 79 3.34 5.42 -3.04
N PRO A 80 3.58 5.90 -4.26
CA PRO A 80 3.00 7.16 -4.71
C PRO A 80 1.48 7.02 -4.86
N LEU A 81 0.75 8.04 -4.42
CA LEU A 81 -0.68 8.15 -4.61
C LEU A 81 -0.99 9.22 -5.67
N SER A 82 -2.02 8.96 -6.47
CA SER A 82 -2.49 9.87 -7.51
C SER A 82 -3.99 10.13 -7.36
N GLY A 83 -4.46 11.27 -7.86
CA GLY A 83 -5.88 11.60 -7.82
C GLY A 83 -6.68 10.69 -8.74
N GLN A 84 -7.90 10.34 -8.35
CA GLN A 84 -8.80 9.64 -9.26
C GLN A 84 -9.23 10.56 -10.41
N VAL A 85 -8.75 10.28 -11.62
CA VAL A 85 -9.07 11.02 -12.85
C VAL A 85 -9.83 10.19 -13.90
N ILE A 86 -10.15 8.93 -13.59
CA ILE A 86 -10.70 7.99 -14.57
C ILE A 86 -12.20 8.23 -14.82
N THR A 87 -12.97 8.52 -13.77
CA THR A 87 -14.42 8.72 -13.86
C THR A 87 -14.84 10.05 -13.28
N ARG A 88 -15.89 10.65 -13.85
CA ARG A 88 -16.50 11.86 -13.29
C ARG A 88 -17.22 11.55 -11.96
N PRO A 89 -17.21 12.48 -10.99
CA PRO A 89 -16.42 13.72 -10.96
C PRO A 89 -14.93 13.43 -10.77
N VAL A 90 -14.11 14.10 -11.58
CA VAL A 90 -12.64 13.97 -11.53
C VAL A 90 -12.11 14.67 -10.29
N TRP A 91 -11.12 14.07 -9.62
CA TRP A 91 -10.48 14.61 -8.43
C TRP A 91 -8.94 14.58 -8.60
N PRO A 92 -8.35 15.56 -9.31
CA PRO A 92 -6.94 15.50 -9.69
C PRO A 92 -6.00 15.88 -8.53
N GLU A 93 -6.51 16.54 -7.50
CA GLU A 93 -5.73 17.09 -6.39
C GLU A 93 -6.09 16.41 -5.07
N PRO A 94 -5.70 15.13 -4.86
CA PRO A 94 -5.82 14.51 -3.56
C PRO A 94 -4.82 15.16 -2.58
N THR A 95 -5.18 15.20 -1.31
CA THR A 95 -4.27 15.70 -0.26
C THR A 95 -3.18 14.68 0.06
N ALA A 96 -3.56 13.40 0.17
CA ALA A 96 -2.60 12.32 0.39
C ALA A 96 -1.79 12.03 -0.88
N ARG A 97 -0.46 12.17 -0.80
CA ARG A 97 0.48 12.00 -1.93
C ARG A 97 1.26 10.70 -1.90
N ALA A 98 1.37 10.07 -0.74
CA ALA A 98 2.07 8.81 -0.56
C ALA A 98 1.39 7.97 0.53
N LEU A 99 1.51 6.65 0.40
CA LEU A 99 1.09 5.68 1.41
C LEU A 99 2.29 4.80 1.75
N THR A 100 2.65 4.74 3.02
CA THR A 100 3.64 3.78 3.51
C THR A 100 2.92 2.51 3.94
N VAL A 101 3.43 1.36 3.49
CA VAL A 101 2.85 0.04 3.73
C VAL A 101 3.90 -0.89 4.34
N ARG A 102 3.54 -1.56 5.43
CA ARG A 102 4.24 -2.76 5.93
C ARG A 102 3.25 -3.91 6.00
N SER A 103 3.73 -5.14 5.82
CA SER A 103 2.88 -6.33 5.94
C SER A 103 3.59 -7.47 6.63
N LEU A 104 2.83 -8.20 7.44
CA LEU A 104 3.25 -9.34 8.24
C LEU A 104 2.22 -10.47 8.12
N HIS A 105 2.67 -11.71 8.17
CA HIS A 105 1.80 -12.88 8.31
C HIS A 105 2.45 -13.92 9.22
N ASN A 106 1.64 -14.78 9.84
CA ASN A 106 2.13 -15.86 10.70
C ASN A 106 1.69 -17.24 10.17
N GLY A 107 1.33 -17.33 8.88
CA GLY A 107 0.80 -18.53 8.25
C GLY A 107 -0.69 -18.80 8.50
N THR A 108 -1.34 -18.12 9.45
CA THR A 108 -2.80 -18.26 9.71
C THR A 108 -3.55 -16.95 9.51
N GLU A 109 -2.93 -15.81 9.79
CA GLU A 109 -3.42 -14.46 9.57
C GLU A 109 -2.43 -13.63 8.75
N ILE A 110 -2.90 -12.51 8.21
CA ILE A 110 -2.09 -11.46 7.60
C ILE A 110 -2.53 -10.10 8.13
N ALA A 111 -1.57 -9.22 8.31
CA ALA A 111 -1.74 -7.85 8.77
C ALA A 111 -1.04 -6.87 7.83
N PHE A 112 -1.62 -5.68 7.70
CA PHE A 112 -1.08 -4.54 6.99
C PHE A 112 -1.06 -3.34 7.92
N LEU A 113 0.07 -2.65 8.01
CA LEU A 113 0.18 -1.32 8.58
C LEU A 113 0.24 -0.32 7.43
N LEU A 114 -0.67 0.65 7.46
CA LEU A 114 -0.85 1.68 6.46
C LEU A 114 -0.67 3.05 7.12
N GLU A 115 0.21 3.87 6.56
CA GLU A 115 0.56 5.17 7.12
C GLU A 115 0.52 6.26 6.05
N TRP A 116 -0.17 7.37 6.33
CA TRP A 116 -0.20 8.53 5.45
C TRP A 116 -0.28 9.83 6.26
N GLN A 117 0.26 10.90 5.66
CA GLN A 117 0.17 12.25 6.24
C GLN A 117 -1.25 12.78 6.10
N ASP A 118 -1.81 13.22 7.22
CA ASP A 118 -3.05 13.95 7.34
C ASP A 118 -2.99 14.90 8.53
N ASN A 119 -2.89 16.21 8.27
CA ASN A 119 -2.78 17.21 9.33
C ASN A 119 -4.09 17.39 10.11
N THR A 120 -5.16 16.74 9.67
CA THR A 120 -6.47 16.74 10.29
C THR A 120 -6.83 15.35 10.77
N LYS A 121 -7.68 15.30 11.80
CA LYS A 121 -8.24 14.05 12.31
C LYS A 121 -9.76 14.09 12.14
N ASN A 122 -10.25 13.68 10.99
CA ASN A 122 -11.67 13.69 10.67
C ASN A 122 -12.31 12.33 11.04
N ASP A 123 -12.45 12.08 12.35
CA ASP A 123 -12.95 10.83 12.93
C ASP A 123 -14.40 10.92 13.46
N ARG A 124 -15.13 11.96 13.06
CA ARG A 124 -16.53 12.18 13.44
C ARG A 124 -17.31 12.70 12.25
N LEU A 125 -18.59 12.31 12.20
CA LEU A 125 -19.51 12.77 11.18
C LEU A 125 -20.59 13.65 11.79
N THR A 126 -20.61 14.89 11.34
CA THR A 126 -21.69 15.85 11.45
C THR A 126 -22.10 16.31 10.04
N PRO A 127 -23.29 16.92 9.87
CA PRO A 127 -23.68 17.45 8.57
C PRO A 127 -22.60 18.37 7.97
N GLY A 128 -22.18 18.06 6.75
CA GLY A 128 -21.14 18.82 6.04
C GLY A 128 -19.69 18.38 6.29
N THR A 129 -19.46 17.40 7.15
CA THR A 129 -18.13 16.81 7.37
C THR A 129 -17.97 15.48 6.64
N PHE A 130 -16.72 15.14 6.33
CA PHE A 130 -16.34 13.88 5.71
C PHE A 130 -15.33 13.17 6.60
N ARG A 131 -15.29 11.84 6.51
CA ARG A 131 -14.41 11.00 7.34
C ARG A 131 -13.08 10.79 6.63
N ASP A 132 -12.03 10.59 7.42
CA ASP A 132 -10.82 9.97 6.92
C ASP A 132 -11.04 8.46 6.68
N GLY A 133 -10.33 7.92 5.70
CA GLY A 133 -10.42 6.52 5.34
C GLY A 133 -9.23 6.03 4.55
N VAL A 134 -8.96 4.73 4.65
CA VAL A 134 -7.99 4.04 3.81
C VAL A 134 -8.57 2.68 3.43
N ALA A 135 -8.28 2.21 2.23
CA ALA A 135 -8.75 0.92 1.75
C ALA A 135 -7.65 0.10 1.09
N ILE A 136 -7.78 -1.22 1.22
CA ILE A 136 -7.03 -2.25 0.51
C ILE A 136 -7.98 -2.90 -0.50
N GLY A 137 -7.59 -2.93 -1.77
CA GLY A 137 -8.29 -3.68 -2.81
C GLY A 137 -7.50 -4.93 -3.19
N LEU A 138 -8.19 -6.07 -3.30
CA LEU A 138 -7.62 -7.37 -3.66
C LEU A 138 -8.50 -8.04 -4.71
N PRO A 139 -7.95 -8.58 -5.81
CA PRO A 139 -8.75 -9.30 -6.79
C PRO A 139 -9.27 -10.61 -6.21
N LEU A 140 -10.48 -11.02 -6.62
CA LEU A 140 -11.06 -12.32 -6.24
C LEU A 140 -10.59 -13.47 -7.13
N GLY A 141 -10.23 -13.19 -8.38
CA GLY A 141 -9.73 -14.16 -9.33
C GLY A 141 -8.29 -13.87 -9.79
N ASP A 142 -7.75 -14.79 -10.57
CA ASP A 142 -6.40 -14.65 -11.15
C ASP A 142 -6.38 -13.73 -12.38
N ALA A 143 -7.55 -13.45 -12.96
CA ALA A 143 -7.68 -12.58 -14.11
C ALA A 143 -7.52 -11.10 -13.72
N PRO A 144 -6.99 -10.25 -14.63
CA PRO A 144 -6.83 -8.83 -14.36
C PRO A 144 -8.18 -8.16 -14.04
N ALA A 145 -8.38 -7.79 -12.78
CA ALA A 145 -9.46 -6.92 -12.38
C ALA A 145 -9.04 -5.47 -12.53
N PHE A 146 -9.99 -4.57 -12.78
CA PHE A 146 -9.70 -3.16 -12.76
C PHE A 146 -9.60 -2.65 -11.30
N PHE A 147 -8.53 -1.93 -10.95
CA PHE A 147 -8.25 -1.59 -9.55
C PHE A 147 -9.27 -0.61 -8.92
N CYS A 148 -9.95 0.20 -9.73
CA CYS A 148 -11.00 1.09 -9.24
C CYS A 148 -12.34 0.36 -9.07
N MET A 149 -12.36 -0.65 -8.18
CA MET A 149 -13.57 -1.39 -7.80
C MET A 149 -13.97 -2.55 -8.72
N GLY A 150 -13.05 -3.11 -9.50
CA GLY A 150 -13.30 -4.26 -10.37
C GLY A 150 -13.91 -3.89 -11.71
N GLN A 151 -14.32 -4.91 -12.46
CA GLN A 151 -15.08 -4.82 -13.70
C GLN A 151 -15.99 -6.05 -13.82
N LEU A 152 -16.89 -6.07 -14.81
CA LEU A 152 -17.79 -7.21 -15.02
C LEU A 152 -16.98 -8.53 -15.09
N ASP A 153 -17.44 -9.54 -14.35
CA ASP A 153 -16.81 -10.86 -14.18
C ASP A 153 -15.40 -10.88 -13.55
N HIS A 154 -14.87 -9.72 -13.16
CA HIS A 154 -13.59 -9.57 -12.46
C HIS A 154 -13.78 -8.69 -11.22
N TYR A 155 -14.33 -9.33 -10.20
CA TYR A 155 -14.64 -8.72 -8.92
C TYR A 155 -13.38 -8.51 -8.06
N ILE A 156 -13.46 -7.52 -7.18
CA ILE A 156 -12.45 -7.28 -6.15
C ILE A 156 -13.10 -7.26 -4.77
N ASN A 157 -12.36 -7.76 -3.79
CA ASN A 157 -12.66 -7.59 -2.37
C ASN A 157 -11.94 -6.35 -1.85
N ILE A 158 -12.65 -5.52 -1.10
CA ILE A 158 -12.15 -4.24 -0.61
C ILE A 158 -12.33 -4.20 0.90
N TRP A 159 -11.24 -3.92 1.62
CA TRP A 159 -11.30 -3.66 3.06
C TRP A 159 -11.18 -2.16 3.24
N HIS A 160 -12.22 -1.54 3.77
CA HIS A 160 -12.28 -0.08 3.91
C HIS A 160 -12.35 0.31 5.38
N TRP A 161 -11.22 0.75 5.92
CA TRP A 161 -11.17 1.32 7.26
C TRP A 161 -11.76 2.74 7.26
N LYS A 162 -12.54 3.04 8.30
CA LYS A 162 -13.24 4.32 8.45
C LYS A 162 -12.98 4.92 9.83
N ALA A 163 -12.48 6.15 9.85
CA ALA A 163 -12.09 6.83 11.08
C ALA A 163 -13.24 6.99 12.09
N ASP A 164 -14.45 7.28 11.62
CA ASP A 164 -15.64 7.39 12.47
C ASP A 164 -16.08 6.05 13.07
N TRP A 165 -15.92 4.94 12.34
CA TRP A 165 -16.22 3.60 12.86
C TRP A 165 -15.21 3.19 13.94
N GLN A 166 -13.92 3.54 13.75
CA GLN A 166 -12.91 3.39 14.79
C GLN A 166 -13.30 4.15 16.06
N SER A 167 -13.67 5.43 15.92
CA SER A 167 -14.08 6.27 17.03
C SER A 167 -15.37 5.80 17.72
N ASP A 168 -16.34 5.23 16.98
CA ASP A 168 -17.51 4.58 17.57
C ASP A 168 -17.11 3.42 18.50
N ILE A 169 -16.20 2.57 18.05
CA ILE A 169 -15.70 1.42 18.82
C ILE A 169 -14.95 1.88 20.08
N ASP A 170 -14.01 2.83 19.93
CA ASP A 170 -13.20 3.29 21.06
C ASP A 170 -14.05 4.00 22.12
N ARG A 171 -15.00 4.87 21.72
CA ARG A 171 -15.93 5.51 22.67
C ARG A 171 -16.83 4.50 23.38
N ARG A 172 -17.23 3.43 22.70
CA ARG A 172 -18.03 2.37 23.30
C ARG A 172 -17.22 1.58 24.33
N ALA A 173 -15.99 1.22 24.01
CA ALA A 173 -15.09 0.54 24.94
C ALA A 173 -14.85 1.40 26.21
N ALA A 174 -14.60 2.71 26.03
CA ALA A 174 -14.45 3.65 27.14
C ALA A 174 -15.73 3.71 28.02
N LYS A 175 -16.92 3.85 27.44
CA LYS A 175 -18.18 3.87 28.20
C LYS A 175 -18.46 2.58 28.96
N THR A 176 -18.11 1.42 28.41
CA THR A 176 -18.25 0.14 29.12
C THR A 176 -17.37 0.11 30.36
N SER A 177 -16.14 0.64 30.27
CA SER A 177 -15.24 0.76 31.42
C SER A 177 -15.74 1.74 32.50
N GLU A 178 -16.51 2.77 32.10
CA GLU A 178 -17.13 3.75 33.01
C GLU A 178 -18.44 3.24 33.65
N LYS A 179 -19.33 2.58 32.89
CA LYS A 179 -20.60 2.04 33.41
C LYS A 179 -20.40 0.93 34.44
N ALA A 180 -19.26 0.26 34.45
CA ALA A 180 -18.86 -0.62 35.55
C ALA A 180 -18.75 0.13 36.90
N LYS A 181 -18.78 1.47 36.91
CA LYS A 181 -18.64 2.32 38.09
C LYS A 181 -19.90 3.10 38.46
N ASP A 182 -20.86 3.30 37.55
CA ASP A 182 -22.02 4.16 37.84
C ASP A 182 -23.33 3.68 37.16
N GLY A 183 -24.38 3.54 37.97
CA GLY A 183 -25.58 2.73 37.70
C GLY A 183 -26.66 3.38 36.84
N VAL A 184 -26.40 4.51 36.17
CA VAL A 184 -27.43 5.27 35.45
C VAL A 184 -27.57 4.80 34.00
N ARG A 185 -28.80 4.45 33.59
CA ARG A 185 -29.12 4.03 32.22
C ARG A 185 -29.27 5.25 31.30
N THR A 186 -28.24 5.56 30.52
CA THR A 186 -28.32 6.50 29.40
C THR A 186 -28.77 5.79 28.12
N PHE A 187 -29.59 6.47 27.28
CA PHE A 187 -29.89 6.02 25.92
C PHE A 187 -28.59 5.79 25.12
N GLU A 188 -28.48 4.63 24.47
CA GLU A 188 -27.29 4.21 23.74
C GLU A 188 -27.35 4.71 22.30
N VAL A 189 -26.65 5.82 22.01
CA VAL A 189 -26.68 6.48 20.68
C VAL A 189 -25.48 6.09 19.79
N ILE A 190 -24.47 5.39 20.33
CA ILE A 190 -23.27 5.00 19.58
C ILE A 190 -23.56 3.71 18.78
N PRO A 191 -23.39 3.71 17.45
CA PRO A 191 -23.59 2.52 16.63
C PRO A 191 -22.78 1.31 17.13
N ARG A 192 -23.36 0.11 17.02
CA ARG A 192 -22.64 -1.15 17.29
C ARG A 192 -21.88 -1.54 16.04
N ARG A 193 -20.55 -1.48 16.11
CA ARG A 193 -19.65 -1.92 15.04
C ARG A 193 -18.82 -3.08 15.55
N VAL A 194 -18.80 -4.16 14.77
CA VAL A 194 -17.98 -5.37 15.06
C VAL A 194 -16.53 -5.21 14.57
N SER A 195 -16.27 -4.20 13.73
CA SER A 195 -14.96 -3.82 13.24
C SER A 195 -14.99 -2.35 12.77
N SER A 196 -13.83 -1.69 12.77
CA SER A 196 -13.62 -0.37 12.15
C SER A 196 -13.41 -0.45 10.64
N VAL A 197 -13.36 -1.67 10.10
CA VAL A 197 -13.20 -1.97 8.67
C VAL A 197 -14.52 -2.51 8.13
N GLU A 198 -14.99 -1.90 7.04
CA GLU A 198 -16.07 -2.45 6.23
C GLU A 198 -15.50 -3.39 5.16
N ASP A 199 -16.06 -4.59 5.07
CA ASP A 199 -15.71 -5.58 4.06
C ASP A 199 -16.69 -5.49 2.87
N LEU A 200 -16.15 -5.20 1.69
CA LEU A 200 -16.89 -4.80 0.49
C LEU A 200 -16.50 -5.69 -0.70
N ILE A 201 -17.42 -5.81 -1.66
CA ILE A 201 -17.18 -6.35 -3.01
C ILE A 201 -17.43 -5.25 -4.04
N GLY A 202 -16.62 -5.23 -5.10
CA GLY A 202 -16.84 -4.38 -6.27
C GLY A 202 -16.69 -5.18 -7.57
N GLY A 203 -17.59 -4.94 -8.53
CA GLY A 203 -17.56 -5.46 -9.90
C GLY A 203 -17.56 -4.37 -10.97
N GLY A 204 -17.07 -3.18 -10.63
CA GLY A 204 -17.13 -1.99 -11.47
C GLY A 204 -17.47 -0.73 -10.69
N PHE A 205 -17.40 0.40 -11.38
CA PHE A 205 -17.86 1.68 -10.83
C PHE A 205 -19.32 1.59 -10.39
N SER A 206 -19.60 2.19 -9.22
CA SER A 206 -20.95 2.24 -8.63
C SER A 206 -21.55 0.88 -8.23
N THR A 207 -20.76 -0.19 -8.18
CA THR A 207 -21.22 -1.54 -7.79
C THR A 207 -20.77 -1.96 -6.38
N LEU A 208 -20.19 -1.04 -5.61
CA LEU A 208 -19.71 -1.32 -4.25
C LEU A 208 -20.84 -1.85 -3.38
N THR A 209 -20.65 -3.06 -2.87
CA THR A 209 -21.64 -3.80 -2.10
C THR A 209 -21.02 -4.25 -0.79
N THR A 210 -21.65 -3.89 0.33
CA THR A 210 -21.29 -4.38 1.67
C THR A 210 -21.58 -5.87 1.76
N LYS A 211 -20.61 -6.66 2.20
CA LYS A 211 -20.82 -8.10 2.42
C LYS A 211 -21.80 -8.36 3.54
N GLU A 212 -22.58 -9.42 3.43
CA GLU A 212 -23.58 -9.82 4.43
C GLU A 212 -22.94 -10.08 5.79
N LYS A 213 -21.80 -10.79 5.83
CA LYS A 213 -21.02 -10.99 7.04
C LYS A 213 -19.91 -9.94 7.15
N GLN A 214 -19.88 -9.25 8.28
CA GLN A 214 -18.89 -8.24 8.64
C GLN A 214 -18.06 -8.69 9.86
N GLY A 215 -16.91 -8.04 10.08
CA GLY A 215 -16.08 -8.28 11.26
C GLY A 215 -15.01 -9.35 11.09
N ARG A 216 -14.90 -9.98 9.91
CA ARG A 216 -13.76 -10.85 9.61
C ARG A 216 -12.45 -10.06 9.52
N VAL A 217 -12.50 -8.90 8.87
CA VAL A 217 -11.37 -7.97 8.82
C VAL A 217 -11.46 -7.06 10.03
N GLN A 218 -10.43 -7.07 10.85
CA GLN A 218 -10.32 -6.26 12.06
C GLN A 218 -9.40 -5.07 11.79
N GLY A 219 -9.76 -3.91 12.35
CA GLY A 219 -8.97 -2.69 12.24
C GLY A 219 -8.66 -2.06 13.58
N LYS A 220 -7.48 -1.46 13.68
CA LYS A 220 -7.10 -0.59 14.79
C LYS A 220 -6.24 0.55 14.25
N ALA A 221 -6.51 1.76 14.71
CA ALA A 221 -5.77 2.92 14.24
C ALA A 221 -5.41 3.89 15.36
N THR A 222 -4.33 4.64 15.13
CA THR A 222 -3.92 5.81 15.91
C THR A 222 -3.66 6.97 14.95
N TRP A 223 -4.04 8.17 15.36
CA TRP A 223 -3.63 9.41 14.69
C TRP A 223 -2.68 10.14 15.62
N LYS A 224 -1.48 10.45 15.13
CA LYS A 224 -0.42 11.06 15.93
C LYS A 224 0.44 11.95 15.04
N ASP A 225 0.69 13.17 15.49
CA ASP A 225 1.60 14.13 14.86
C ASP A 225 1.31 14.36 13.35
N GLY A 226 0.03 14.41 12.98
CA GLY A 226 -0.39 14.61 11.60
C GLY A 226 -0.28 13.37 10.71
N VAL A 227 -0.16 12.18 11.29
CA VAL A 227 -0.06 10.90 10.56
C VAL A 227 -1.09 9.92 11.09
N TRP A 228 -1.88 9.36 10.19
CA TRP A 228 -2.69 8.18 10.48
C TRP A 228 -1.83 6.93 10.40
N HIS A 229 -1.96 6.05 11.40
CA HIS A 229 -1.38 4.72 11.41
C HIS A 229 -2.53 3.72 11.55
N VAL A 230 -2.78 2.92 10.53
CA VAL A 230 -3.93 2.01 10.47
C VAL A 230 -3.43 0.59 10.28
N VAL A 231 -3.76 -0.28 11.23
CA VAL A 231 -3.60 -1.72 11.08
C VAL A 231 -4.90 -2.33 10.62
N MET A 232 -4.85 -3.13 9.55
CA MET A 232 -5.91 -4.05 9.16
C MET A 232 -5.38 -5.47 9.15
N ARG A 233 -6.11 -6.41 9.77
CA ARG A 233 -5.74 -7.83 9.78
C ARG A 233 -6.92 -8.74 9.55
N ARG A 234 -6.67 -9.91 8.99
CA ARG A 234 -7.67 -10.98 8.87
C ARG A 234 -7.01 -12.37 8.81
N PRO A 235 -7.76 -13.43 9.13
CA PRO A 235 -7.35 -14.80 8.83
C PRO A 235 -7.18 -15.05 7.32
N LEU A 236 -6.22 -15.90 6.96
CA LEU A 236 -5.96 -16.33 5.58
C LEU A 236 -7.02 -17.32 5.09
N VAL A 237 -7.50 -18.22 5.95
CA VAL A 237 -8.51 -19.24 5.62
C VAL A 237 -9.91 -18.68 5.81
N SER A 238 -10.74 -18.71 4.77
CA SER A 238 -12.15 -18.29 4.83
C SER A 238 -13.12 -19.43 4.55
N GLU A 239 -14.27 -19.38 5.22
CA GLU A 239 -15.44 -20.21 4.93
C GLU A 239 -16.16 -19.72 3.65
N GLU A 240 -16.07 -18.42 3.33
CA GLU A 240 -16.72 -17.80 2.17
C GLU A 240 -15.76 -17.68 0.98
N GLN A 241 -15.44 -18.79 0.31
CA GLN A 241 -14.36 -18.79 -0.68
C GLN A 241 -14.61 -17.93 -1.94
N GLU A 242 -15.87 -17.66 -2.29
CA GLU A 242 -16.23 -16.95 -3.53
C GLU A 242 -16.06 -15.43 -3.43
N ASN A 243 -16.32 -14.86 -2.25
CA ASN A 243 -16.30 -13.41 -1.99
C ASN A 243 -15.07 -12.97 -1.17
N GLU A 244 -14.00 -13.76 -1.22
CA GLU A 244 -12.79 -13.54 -0.42
C GLU A 244 -11.54 -13.69 -1.27
N ALA A 245 -10.69 -12.66 -1.26
CA ALA A 245 -9.43 -12.73 -1.96
C ALA A 245 -8.55 -13.85 -1.37
N LYS A 246 -7.97 -14.69 -2.23
CA LYS A 246 -7.16 -15.84 -1.80
C LYS A 246 -5.71 -15.43 -1.51
N LEU A 247 -5.43 -15.10 -0.26
CA LEU A 247 -4.08 -14.75 0.20
C LEU A 247 -3.29 -16.03 0.57
N ILE A 248 -2.44 -16.50 -0.33
CA ILE A 248 -1.73 -17.78 -0.17
C ILE A 248 -0.24 -17.53 0.09
N PRO A 249 0.32 -17.96 1.24
CA PRO A 249 1.76 -17.93 1.49
C PRO A 249 2.58 -18.63 0.40
N GLY A 250 3.70 -18.02 0.00
CA GLY A 250 4.55 -18.49 -1.09
C GLY A 250 4.06 -18.11 -2.49
N ARG A 251 2.92 -17.41 -2.62
CA ARG A 251 2.44 -16.88 -3.91
C ARG A 251 2.61 -15.36 -4.01
N VAL A 252 2.83 -14.91 -5.23
CA VAL A 252 2.73 -13.50 -5.60
C VAL A 252 1.30 -13.21 -6.00
N GLN A 253 0.75 -12.13 -5.45
CA GLN A 253 -0.60 -11.64 -5.71
C GLN A 253 -0.54 -10.15 -6.04
N THR A 254 -1.70 -9.53 -6.22
CA THR A 254 -1.78 -8.08 -6.42
C THR A 254 -2.64 -7.41 -5.37
N VAL A 255 -2.28 -6.17 -5.06
CA VAL A 255 -2.98 -5.33 -4.07
C VAL A 255 -3.00 -3.89 -4.56
N SER A 256 -4.11 -3.19 -4.33
CA SER A 256 -4.26 -1.77 -4.63
C SER A 256 -4.70 -1.02 -3.37
N PHE A 257 -4.54 0.30 -3.38
CA PHE A 257 -4.87 1.12 -2.21
C PHE A 257 -5.65 2.37 -2.60
N ALA A 258 -6.41 2.87 -1.64
CA ALA A 258 -7.04 4.18 -1.75
C ALA A 258 -7.05 4.88 -0.40
N VAL A 259 -6.95 6.22 -0.42
CA VAL A 259 -6.96 7.07 0.77
C VAL A 259 -7.96 8.20 0.55
N TRP A 260 -8.71 8.51 1.60
CA TRP A 260 -9.66 9.62 1.66
C TRP A 260 -9.27 10.54 2.81
N ASN A 261 -9.04 11.81 2.50
CA ASN A 261 -8.89 12.89 3.48
C ASN A 261 -10.22 13.64 3.65
N GLY A 262 -10.77 13.61 4.86
CA GLY A 262 -12.06 14.20 5.19
C GLY A 262 -12.08 15.74 5.09
N GLU A 263 -10.99 16.40 5.47
CA GLU A 263 -10.84 17.85 5.36
C GLU A 263 -10.92 18.33 3.90
N ASN A 264 -10.32 17.58 2.97
CA ASN A 264 -10.41 17.81 1.53
C ASN A 264 -11.73 17.32 0.92
N LYS A 265 -12.70 16.92 1.74
CA LYS A 265 -14.03 16.45 1.34
C LYS A 265 -13.99 15.22 0.44
N GLU A 266 -12.93 14.44 0.51
CA GLU A 266 -12.79 13.21 -0.27
C GLU A 266 -13.81 12.17 0.21
N ARG A 267 -14.49 11.54 -0.75
CA ARG A 267 -15.53 10.53 -0.52
C ARG A 267 -15.82 9.74 -1.78
N ASN A 268 -16.28 8.49 -1.63
CA ASN A 268 -16.63 7.63 -2.76
C ASN A 268 -15.48 7.56 -3.78
N GLY A 269 -15.71 7.95 -5.03
CA GLY A 269 -14.67 7.99 -6.07
C GLY A 269 -13.68 9.15 -5.98
N GLN A 270 -13.95 10.20 -5.18
CA GLN A 270 -13.04 11.32 -4.98
C GLN A 270 -12.04 10.93 -3.88
N LYS A 271 -10.86 10.49 -4.30
CA LYS A 271 -9.85 9.87 -3.42
C LYS A 271 -8.47 9.86 -4.06
N ALA A 272 -7.45 9.67 -3.25
CA ALA A 272 -6.14 9.26 -3.70
C ALA A 272 -6.12 7.74 -3.98
N VAL A 273 -5.45 7.30 -5.05
CA VAL A 273 -5.35 5.90 -5.44
C VAL A 273 -3.93 5.49 -5.74
N ALA A 274 -3.60 4.26 -5.34
CA ALA A 274 -2.44 3.50 -5.78
C ALA A 274 -2.96 2.31 -6.61
N PRO A 275 -2.44 2.09 -7.84
CA PRO A 275 -2.88 1.00 -8.70
C PRO A 275 -2.44 -0.37 -8.16
N TRP A 276 -2.48 -1.40 -8.99
CA TRP A 276 -1.98 -2.72 -8.61
C TRP A 276 -0.48 -2.73 -8.37
N PHE A 277 -0.09 -3.12 -7.16
CA PHE A 277 1.26 -3.50 -6.77
C PHE A 277 1.35 -5.00 -6.56
N GLN A 278 2.56 -5.55 -6.69
CA GLN A 278 2.80 -6.95 -6.36
C GLN A 278 2.85 -7.13 -4.84
N LEU A 279 2.06 -8.07 -4.33
CA LEU A 279 2.09 -8.54 -2.95
C LEU A 279 2.78 -9.91 -2.91
N VAL A 280 3.98 -9.96 -2.36
CA VAL A 280 4.74 -11.20 -2.15
C VAL A 280 4.49 -11.66 -0.73
N ILE A 281 3.81 -12.80 -0.55
CA ILE A 281 3.62 -13.39 0.77
C ILE A 281 4.70 -14.45 0.98
N ASP A 282 5.56 -14.27 1.97
CA ASP A 282 6.64 -15.23 2.25
C ASP A 282 6.07 -16.66 2.47
N PRO A 283 6.74 -17.71 2.00
CA PRO A 283 6.29 -19.09 2.24
C PRO A 283 6.33 -19.41 3.74
N ILE A 284 5.47 -20.33 4.16
CA ILE A 284 5.54 -20.89 5.52
C ILE A 284 6.76 -21.81 5.58
N VAL A 285 7.81 -21.34 6.23
CA VAL A 285 8.98 -22.14 6.61
C VAL A 285 9.03 -22.21 8.13
N LYS A 286 9.58 -23.28 8.70
CA LYS A 286 9.89 -23.28 10.14
C LYS A 286 10.96 -22.19 10.36
N LEU A 287 10.60 -21.16 11.12
CA LEU A 287 11.51 -20.09 11.53
C LEU A 287 12.47 -20.58 12.62
#